data_AF-A0A1I2HJJ8-F1
#
_entry.id   AF-A0A1I2HJJ8-F1
#
_cell.length_a   1.000
_cell.length_b   1.000
_cell.length_c   1.000
_cell.angle_alpha   90.00
_cell.angle_beta   90.00
_cell.angle_gamma   90.00
#
_symmetry.space_group_name_H-M   'P 1'
#
loop_
_entity.id
_entity.type
_entity.pdbx_description
1 polymer ?
#
loop_
_entity_poly.entity_id
_entity_poly.type
_entity_poly.pdbx_seq_one_letter_code
_entity_poly.pdbx_strand_id
1 'polypeptide(L)'
;MRAAVKFTMYRGCPDAIHAICSATDIRRRAISGKRREVGPTAKRRKLSNPLALAVMVFLNERPMHPYEIARLMRQRGKEHSIKINYGSLYTVVQNLEKHGFVTAVGVQREGNRPERTLYGLTDEGRTEMHDWLADMVAVPSREYPAFESALSLLMALHPDEAAELLAERARAQEVQAAALRGVLTMLDGELPRIFVLETEFQAHMREAEVTWVRSLLKELDEGTVSGAAEWREWHETGRVPEQWAVLEDELRDSGTASDLLERLKGNTD
;
A
#
# COMPACT_ATOMS: atom_id res chain seq x y z
N MET A 1 -5.30 14.02 21.14
CA MET A 1 -5.69 15.05 20.14
C MET A 1 -5.76 14.55 18.69
N ARG A 2 -5.13 13.41 18.32
CA ARG A 2 -5.14 12.88 16.93
C ARG A 2 -6.27 11.88 16.60
N ALA A 3 -6.96 11.30 17.59
CA ALA A 3 -8.09 10.38 17.37
C ALA A 3 -9.45 11.07 17.14
N ALA A 4 -9.62 12.32 17.61
CA ALA A 4 -10.86 13.10 17.48
C ALA A 4 -11.16 13.59 16.05
N VAL A 5 -10.24 13.35 15.11
CA VAL A 5 -10.30 13.87 13.75
C VAL A 5 -11.18 12.96 12.85
N LYS A 6 -11.20 11.63 13.04
CA LYS A 6 -11.95 10.72 12.16
C LYS A 6 -13.49 10.85 12.30
N PHE A 7 -14.01 11.09 13.51
CA PHE A 7 -15.46 11.06 13.78
C PHE A 7 -16.22 12.30 13.28
N THR A 8 -15.62 13.50 13.33
CA THR A 8 -16.27 14.74 12.87
C THR A 8 -16.44 14.78 11.34
N MET A 9 -15.86 13.83 10.60
CA MET A 9 -15.73 13.90 9.13
C MET A 9 -16.81 13.15 8.35
N TYR A 10 -17.52 12.22 9.00
CA TYR A 10 -18.64 11.49 8.38
C TYR A 10 -20.01 11.90 8.94
N ARG A 11 -20.06 12.75 9.98
CA ARG A 11 -21.30 13.22 10.65
C ARG A 11 -22.21 14.14 9.82
N GLY A 12 -21.75 14.60 8.65
CA GLY A 12 -22.46 15.58 7.81
C GLY A 12 -22.85 15.08 6.42
N CYS A 13 -22.84 13.77 6.15
CA CYS A 13 -23.10 13.27 4.80
C CYS A 13 -24.21 12.21 4.76
N PRO A 14 -25.48 12.62 4.83
CA PRO A 14 -26.61 11.77 4.43
C PRO A 14 -26.42 11.28 2.98
N ASP A 15 -25.81 12.11 2.13
CA ASP A 15 -25.70 11.86 0.69
C ASP A 15 -24.55 10.92 0.30
N ALA A 16 -23.46 10.80 1.08
CA ALA A 16 -22.35 9.88 0.73
C ALA A 16 -22.73 8.40 0.95
N ILE A 17 -23.54 8.11 1.97
CA ILE A 17 -24.12 6.76 2.15
C ILE A 17 -25.12 6.48 1.01
N HIS A 18 -25.83 7.51 0.54
CA HIS A 18 -26.74 7.42 -0.60
C HIS A 18 -26.02 7.24 -1.95
N ALA A 19 -24.86 7.88 -2.15
CA ALA A 19 -24.06 7.80 -3.38
C ALA A 19 -23.29 6.47 -3.51
N ILE A 20 -22.87 5.87 -2.38
CA ILE A 20 -22.33 4.50 -2.35
C ILE A 20 -23.44 3.47 -2.63
N CYS A 21 -24.69 3.78 -2.25
CA CYS A 21 -25.83 2.88 -2.38
C CYS A 21 -26.70 3.08 -3.65
N SER A 22 -26.61 4.20 -4.38
CA SER A 22 -27.45 4.45 -5.57
C SER A 22 -27.04 3.66 -6.82
N ALA A 23 -26.01 2.81 -6.71
CA ALA A 23 -25.57 1.86 -7.72
C ALA A 23 -26.51 0.64 -7.88
N THR A 24 -27.83 0.84 -7.76
CA THR A 24 -28.83 -0.23 -7.95
C THR A 24 -28.79 -0.81 -9.36
N ASP A 25 -28.25 -0.09 -10.35
CA ASP A 25 -28.05 -0.58 -11.72
C ASP A 25 -26.70 -1.28 -11.99
N ILE A 26 -25.64 -1.03 -11.19
CA ILE A 26 -24.35 -1.72 -11.35
C ILE A 26 -24.46 -3.19 -10.88
N ARG A 27 -25.36 -3.48 -9.94
CA ARG A 27 -25.59 -4.83 -9.39
C ARG A 27 -26.03 -5.86 -10.44
N ARG A 28 -26.69 -5.46 -11.53
CA ARG A 28 -27.18 -6.43 -12.54
C ARG A 28 -26.09 -6.93 -13.49
N ARG A 29 -25.02 -6.18 -13.73
CA ARG A 29 -23.92 -6.62 -14.61
C ARG A 29 -22.84 -7.43 -13.89
N ALA A 30 -22.59 -7.18 -12.61
CA ALA A 30 -21.54 -7.90 -11.86
C ALA A 30 -21.92 -9.36 -11.50
N ILE A 31 -23.22 -9.66 -11.35
CA ILE A 31 -23.70 -10.99 -10.92
C ILE A 31 -24.06 -11.87 -12.14
N SER A 32 -24.26 -11.27 -13.31
CA SER A 32 -24.58 -11.97 -14.57
C SER A 32 -23.31 -12.44 -15.31
N GLY A 33 -22.76 -13.58 -14.90
CA GLY A 33 -22.29 -14.58 -15.86
C GLY A 33 -21.03 -14.27 -16.68
N LYS A 34 -19.92 -13.93 -16.03
CA LYS A 34 -18.59 -14.37 -16.45
C LYS A 34 -17.70 -14.40 -15.22
N ARG A 35 -17.45 -15.61 -14.70
CA ARG A 35 -16.43 -15.87 -13.69
C ARG A 35 -15.14 -15.26 -14.27
N ARG A 36 -14.66 -14.12 -13.74
CA ARG A 36 -13.37 -13.56 -14.17
C ARG A 36 -12.34 -14.65 -13.92
N GLU A 37 -11.72 -15.14 -14.98
CA GLU A 37 -10.52 -15.95 -14.86
C GLU A 37 -9.50 -15.09 -14.12
N VAL A 38 -9.19 -15.46 -12.88
CA VAL A 38 -8.11 -14.86 -12.10
C VAL A 38 -6.81 -15.44 -12.68
N GLY A 39 -6.43 -14.97 -13.86
CA GLY A 39 -5.09 -15.15 -14.40
C GLY A 39 -4.09 -14.22 -13.68
N PRO A 40 -2.79 -14.53 -13.67
CA PRO A 40 -1.78 -13.85 -12.85
C PRO A 40 -1.41 -12.43 -13.33
N THR A 41 -2.21 -11.79 -14.18
CA THR A 41 -1.90 -10.45 -14.71
C THR A 41 -3.11 -9.55 -14.62
N ALA A 42 -3.10 -8.63 -13.64
CA ALA A 42 -4.00 -7.49 -13.63
C ALA A 42 -3.87 -6.74 -14.97
N LYS A 43 -5.01 -6.37 -15.57
CA LYS A 43 -5.05 -5.62 -16.84
C LYS A 43 -4.18 -4.37 -16.73
N ARG A 44 -3.28 -4.13 -17.70
CA ARG A 44 -2.44 -2.93 -17.73
C ARG A 44 -3.33 -1.67 -17.86
N ARG A 45 -3.46 -0.93 -16.77
CA ARG A 45 -4.28 0.29 -16.71
C ARG A 45 -3.57 1.49 -17.35
N LYS A 46 -4.36 2.46 -17.80
CA LYS A 46 -3.86 3.74 -18.34
C LYS A 46 -3.19 4.59 -17.26
N LEU A 47 -3.70 4.54 -16.03
CA LEU A 47 -3.06 5.08 -14.84
C LEU A 47 -2.89 3.96 -13.80
N SER A 48 -1.80 4.01 -13.03
CA SER A 48 -1.51 3.05 -11.95
C SER A 48 -1.30 3.72 -10.59
N ASN A 49 -1.39 5.05 -10.51
CA ASN A 49 -1.18 5.79 -9.26
C ASN A 49 -2.44 5.72 -8.37
N PRO A 50 -2.36 5.20 -7.12
CA PRO A 50 -3.49 5.18 -6.19
C PRO A 50 -4.14 6.54 -5.93
N LEU A 51 -3.39 7.64 -6.07
CA LEU A 51 -3.94 9.00 -5.97
C LEU A 51 -4.99 9.29 -7.04
N ALA A 52 -4.84 8.74 -8.26
CA ALA A 52 -5.81 8.92 -9.33
C ALA A 52 -7.12 8.19 -9.02
N LEU A 53 -7.04 6.96 -8.50
CA LEU A 53 -8.22 6.24 -8.03
C LEU A 53 -8.92 7.00 -6.90
N ALA A 54 -8.18 7.54 -5.93
CA ALA A 54 -8.75 8.35 -4.86
C ALA A 54 -9.45 9.62 -5.38
N VAL A 55 -8.85 10.32 -6.35
CA VAL A 55 -9.51 11.47 -7.01
C VAL A 55 -10.83 11.06 -7.63
N MET A 56 -10.87 9.93 -8.37
CA MET A 56 -12.12 9.44 -8.97
C MET A 56 -13.17 9.10 -7.91
N VAL A 57 -12.78 8.43 -6.83
CA VAL A 57 -13.70 8.10 -5.71
C VAL A 57 -14.33 9.36 -5.11
N PHE A 58 -13.55 10.42 -4.91
CA PHE A 58 -14.08 11.68 -4.36
C PHE A 58 -14.96 12.42 -5.38
N LEU A 59 -14.58 12.41 -6.66
CA LEU A 59 -15.39 13.01 -7.73
C LEU A 59 -16.69 12.23 -8.02
N ASN A 60 -16.78 10.97 -7.59
CA ASN A 60 -18.01 10.19 -7.63
C ASN A 60 -19.04 10.67 -6.58
N GLU A 61 -18.60 11.32 -5.50
CA GLU A 61 -19.52 11.91 -4.52
C GLU A 61 -20.18 13.18 -5.07
N ARG A 62 -19.38 14.04 -5.72
CA ARG A 62 -19.84 15.26 -6.39
C ARG A 62 -18.70 15.89 -7.20
N PRO A 63 -19.00 16.80 -8.12
CA PRO A 63 -17.98 17.64 -8.74
C PRO A 63 -17.23 18.50 -7.72
N MET A 64 -15.90 18.57 -7.87
CA MET A 64 -15.02 19.32 -6.97
C MET A 64 -13.86 19.95 -7.74
N HIS A 65 -13.32 21.04 -7.19
CA HIS A 65 -12.05 21.59 -7.64
C HIS A 65 -10.89 20.79 -7.01
N PRO A 66 -9.73 20.59 -7.68
CA PRO A 66 -8.65 19.74 -7.17
C PRO A 66 -8.16 20.13 -5.75
N TYR A 67 -8.07 21.43 -5.45
CA TYR A 67 -7.72 21.88 -4.09
C TYR A 67 -8.70 21.38 -3.01
N GLU A 68 -9.99 21.35 -3.34
CA GLU A 68 -11.02 20.86 -2.43
C GLU A 68 -10.90 19.35 -2.20
N ILE A 69 -10.60 18.59 -3.25
CA ILE A 69 -10.31 17.15 -3.17
C ILE A 69 -9.13 16.92 -2.22
N ALA A 70 -8.00 17.60 -2.42
CA ALA A 70 -6.84 17.48 -1.53
C ALA A 70 -7.18 17.79 -0.07
N ARG A 71 -7.96 18.86 0.16
CA ARG A 71 -8.39 19.25 1.51
C ARG A 71 -9.27 18.18 2.14
N LEU A 72 -10.25 17.65 1.41
CA LEU A 72 -11.18 16.64 1.90
C LEU A 72 -10.52 15.28 2.10
N MET A 73 -9.47 14.96 1.34
CA MET A 73 -8.63 13.77 1.53
C MET A 73 -7.71 13.84 2.76
N ARG A 74 -7.31 15.05 3.19
CA ARG A 74 -6.52 15.29 4.44
C ARG A 74 -7.39 15.45 5.68
N GLN A 75 -8.51 16.13 5.53
CA GLN A 75 -9.73 15.72 6.23
C GLN A 75 -9.94 14.22 5.89
N ARG A 76 -10.77 13.39 6.48
CA ARG A 76 -10.83 11.92 6.27
C ARG A 76 -9.51 11.11 6.43
N GLY A 77 -8.32 11.70 6.62
CA GLY A 77 -7.09 11.01 6.97
C GLY A 77 -6.49 10.11 5.89
N LYS A 78 -6.76 10.36 4.60
CA LYS A 78 -6.29 9.50 3.49
C LYS A 78 -4.79 9.61 3.23
N GLU A 79 -4.12 10.63 3.77
CA GLU A 79 -2.66 10.79 3.74
C GLU A 79 -1.90 9.64 4.40
N HIS A 80 -2.55 8.88 5.29
CA HIS A 80 -1.95 7.71 5.93
C HIS A 80 -1.89 6.47 5.04
N SER A 81 -2.63 6.47 3.93
CA SER A 81 -2.71 5.34 3.01
C SER A 81 -2.26 5.72 1.59
N ILE A 82 -2.35 7.01 1.25
CA ILE A 82 -2.06 7.53 -0.08
C ILE A 82 -1.21 8.79 0.08
N LYS A 83 -0.10 8.88 -0.65
CA LYS A 83 0.73 10.10 -0.64
C LYS A 83 -0.02 11.24 -1.36
N ILE A 84 -0.33 12.31 -0.64
CA ILE A 84 -1.09 13.46 -1.15
C ILE A 84 -0.17 14.68 -1.30
N ASN A 85 0.30 14.91 -2.52
CA ASN A 85 1.01 16.14 -2.90
C ASN A 85 0.11 17.01 -3.79
N TYR A 86 -0.01 18.31 -3.48
CA TYR A 86 -0.83 19.24 -4.28
C TYR A 86 -0.38 19.29 -5.74
N GLY A 87 0.93 19.40 -5.99
CA GLY A 87 1.48 19.42 -7.34
C GLY A 87 1.11 18.19 -8.15
N SER A 88 1.21 16.98 -7.56
CA SER A 88 0.84 15.75 -8.26
C SER A 88 -0.67 15.63 -8.47
N LEU A 89 -1.50 16.23 -7.62
CA LEU A 89 -2.96 16.14 -7.75
C LEU A 89 -3.46 16.82 -9.03
N TYR A 90 -2.95 18.01 -9.35
CA TYR A 90 -3.33 18.71 -10.58
C TYR A 90 -2.92 17.91 -11.82
N THR A 91 -1.69 17.39 -11.84
CA THR A 91 -1.22 16.51 -12.92
C THR A 91 -2.08 15.24 -13.03
N VAL A 92 -2.49 14.66 -11.90
CA VAL A 92 -3.38 13.50 -11.87
C VAL A 92 -4.74 13.83 -12.48
N VAL A 93 -5.36 14.96 -12.11
CA VAL A 93 -6.65 15.38 -12.67
C VAL A 93 -6.55 15.62 -14.18
N GLN A 94 -5.49 16.30 -14.64
CA GLN A 94 -5.22 16.50 -16.07
C GLN A 94 -5.06 15.17 -16.82
N ASN A 95 -4.36 14.20 -16.24
CA ASN A 95 -4.21 12.87 -16.86
C ASN A 95 -5.53 12.10 -16.89
N LEU A 96 -6.34 12.18 -15.83
CA LEU A 96 -7.68 11.59 -15.81
C LEU A 96 -8.57 12.22 -16.89
N GLU A 97 -8.49 13.54 -17.07
CA GLU A 97 -9.25 14.27 -18.10
C GLU A 97 -8.80 13.87 -19.51
N LYS A 98 -7.48 13.84 -19.75
CA LYS A 98 -6.88 13.36 -21.00
C LYS A 98 -7.35 11.96 -21.39
N HIS A 99 -7.61 11.10 -20.41
CA HIS A 99 -8.08 9.74 -20.63
C HIS A 99 -9.61 9.61 -20.66
N GLY A 100 -10.35 10.71 -20.53
CA GLY A 100 -11.81 10.76 -20.58
C GLY A 100 -12.51 10.25 -19.32
N PHE A 101 -11.78 10.10 -18.20
CA PHE A 101 -12.35 9.61 -16.94
C PHE A 101 -12.97 10.72 -16.10
N VAL A 102 -12.49 11.96 -16.25
CA VAL A 102 -13.08 13.15 -15.64
C VAL A 102 -13.27 14.22 -16.71
N THR A 103 -14.13 15.19 -16.46
CA THR A 103 -14.36 16.33 -17.36
C THR A 103 -14.66 17.59 -16.56
N ALA A 104 -14.31 18.75 -17.10
CA ALA A 104 -14.73 20.03 -16.54
C ALA A 104 -16.26 20.16 -16.65
N VAL A 105 -16.94 20.37 -15.51
CA VAL A 105 -18.40 20.47 -15.46
C VAL A 105 -18.89 21.86 -15.06
N GLY A 106 -17.98 22.80 -14.79
CA GLY A 106 -18.31 24.18 -14.52
C GLY A 106 -17.15 24.97 -13.92
N VAL A 107 -17.41 26.24 -13.66
CA VAL A 107 -16.50 27.14 -12.94
C VAL A 107 -17.22 27.70 -11.72
N GLN A 108 -16.52 27.71 -10.59
CA GLN A 108 -16.98 28.36 -9.38
C GLN A 108 -16.14 29.62 -9.14
N ARG A 109 -16.80 30.76 -8.91
CA ARG A 109 -16.15 31.99 -8.51
C ARG A 109 -16.68 32.43 -7.15
N GLU A 110 -15.79 32.60 -6.20
CA GLU A 110 -16.14 33.06 -4.84
C GLU A 110 -15.61 34.48 -4.65
N GLY A 111 -16.50 35.47 -4.77
CA GLY A 111 -16.15 36.88 -4.67
C GLY A 111 -15.10 37.31 -5.70
N ASN A 112 -14.05 38.00 -5.25
CA ASN A 112 -12.98 38.50 -6.11
C ASN A 112 -11.83 37.49 -6.34
N ARG A 113 -12.02 36.21 -6.00
CA ARG A 113 -11.01 35.16 -6.23
C ARG A 113 -11.01 34.68 -7.68
N PRO A 114 -9.90 34.09 -8.16
CA PRO A 114 -9.83 33.46 -9.47
C PRO A 114 -10.90 32.38 -9.64
N GLU A 115 -11.34 32.18 -10.88
CA GLU A 115 -12.26 31.10 -11.23
C GLU A 115 -11.64 29.73 -10.92
N ARG A 116 -12.46 28.84 -10.34
CA ARG A 116 -12.09 27.48 -9.99
C ARG A 116 -12.84 26.51 -10.89
N THR A 117 -12.13 25.82 -11.77
CA THR A 117 -12.71 24.75 -12.59
C THR A 117 -13.11 23.56 -11.71
N LEU A 118 -14.39 23.19 -11.76
CA LEU A 118 -14.91 21.99 -11.14
C LEU A 118 -14.81 20.83 -12.13
N TYR A 119 -14.30 19.70 -11.64
CA TYR A 119 -14.24 18.46 -12.42
C TYR A 119 -15.31 17.50 -11.91
N GLY A 120 -15.90 16.72 -12.80
CA GLY A 120 -16.85 15.65 -12.50
C GLY A 120 -16.41 14.34 -13.14
N LEU A 121 -16.85 13.23 -12.57
CA LEU A 121 -16.57 11.89 -13.09
C LEU A 121 -17.50 11.59 -14.29
N THR A 122 -16.93 11.07 -15.38
CA THR A 122 -17.69 10.56 -16.55
C THR A 122 -18.24 9.16 -16.27
N ASP A 123 -19.07 8.62 -17.17
CA ASP A 123 -19.60 7.26 -17.01
C ASP A 123 -18.51 6.20 -17.25
N GLU A 124 -17.59 6.47 -18.17
CA GLU A 124 -16.36 5.68 -18.34
C GLU A 124 -15.49 5.76 -17.09
N GLY A 125 -15.35 6.94 -16.49
CA GLY A 125 -14.62 7.15 -15.23
C GLY A 125 -15.22 6.39 -14.06
N ARG A 126 -16.56 6.34 -13.95
CA ARG A 126 -17.27 5.52 -12.94
C ARG A 126 -16.96 4.04 -13.09
N THR A 127 -17.01 3.55 -14.33
CA THR A 127 -16.73 2.13 -14.63
C THR A 127 -15.28 1.79 -14.31
N GLU A 128 -14.31 2.61 -14.76
CA GLU A 128 -12.89 2.39 -14.49
C GLU A 128 -12.57 2.48 -12.99
N MET A 129 -13.14 3.45 -12.27
CA MET A 129 -12.97 3.59 -10.82
C MET A 129 -13.41 2.32 -10.08
N HIS A 130 -14.59 1.80 -10.41
CA HIS A 130 -15.10 0.57 -9.81
C HIS A 130 -14.20 -0.64 -10.13
N ASP A 131 -13.89 -0.86 -11.41
CA ASP A 131 -13.08 -1.99 -11.85
C ASP A 131 -11.66 -1.93 -11.29
N TRP A 132 -11.10 -0.72 -11.15
CA TRP A 132 -9.80 -0.53 -10.54
C TRP A 132 -9.81 -0.85 -9.05
N LEU A 133 -10.77 -0.32 -8.29
CA LEU A 133 -10.87 -0.66 -6.87
C LEU A 133 -11.09 -2.16 -6.66
N ALA A 134 -11.96 -2.79 -7.46
CA ALA A 134 -12.22 -4.22 -7.39
C ALA A 134 -10.95 -5.05 -7.66
N ASP A 135 -10.16 -4.68 -8.66
CA ASP A 135 -8.90 -5.38 -8.95
C ASP A 135 -7.86 -5.21 -7.85
N MET A 136 -7.73 -4.01 -7.26
CA MET A 136 -6.81 -3.79 -6.14
C MET A 136 -7.18 -4.62 -4.91
N VAL A 137 -8.47 -4.89 -4.69
CA VAL A 137 -8.94 -5.74 -3.59
C VAL A 137 -8.75 -7.22 -3.92
N ALA A 138 -9.03 -7.63 -5.16
CA ALA A 138 -9.09 -9.04 -5.54
C ALA A 138 -7.75 -9.64 -5.95
N VAL A 139 -6.86 -8.85 -6.55
CA VAL A 139 -5.62 -9.33 -7.18
C VAL A 139 -4.42 -8.79 -6.41
N PRO A 140 -3.69 -9.64 -5.67
CA PRO A 140 -2.43 -9.24 -5.07
C PRO A 140 -1.46 -8.71 -6.13
N SER A 141 -1.02 -7.48 -5.97
CA SER A 141 0.06 -6.92 -6.79
C SER A 141 1.40 -7.22 -6.14
N ARG A 142 2.44 -7.43 -6.96
CA ARG A 142 3.81 -7.46 -6.46
C ARG A 142 4.17 -6.07 -5.96
N GLU A 143 4.25 -5.95 -4.64
CA GLU A 143 4.77 -4.76 -3.97
C GLU A 143 6.27 -4.94 -3.74
N TYR A 144 6.99 -3.83 -3.57
CA TYR A 144 8.40 -3.83 -3.21
C TYR A 144 8.56 -3.02 -1.91
N PRO A 145 8.17 -3.59 -0.74
CA PRO A 145 8.28 -2.90 0.53
C PRO A 145 9.74 -2.54 0.82
N ALA A 146 10.00 -1.31 1.25
CA ALA A 146 11.37 -0.83 1.49
C ALA A 146 12.14 -1.69 2.52
N PHE A 147 11.44 -2.27 3.51
CA PHE A 147 12.07 -3.14 4.49
C PHE A 147 12.45 -4.51 3.91
N GLU A 148 11.61 -5.11 3.08
CA GLU A 148 11.95 -6.34 2.36
C GLU A 148 13.16 -6.12 1.44
N SER A 149 13.21 -4.97 0.74
CA SER A 149 14.38 -4.59 -0.05
C SER A 149 15.64 -4.45 0.83
N ALA A 150 15.53 -3.86 2.02
CA ALA A 150 16.64 -3.76 2.96
C ALA A 150 17.10 -5.14 3.45
N LEU A 151 16.17 -6.05 3.76
CA LEU A 151 16.48 -7.42 4.16
C LEU A 151 17.20 -8.19 3.04
N SER A 152 16.81 -7.99 1.79
CA SER A 152 17.48 -8.61 0.64
C SER A 152 18.94 -8.17 0.45
N LEU A 153 19.32 -7.05 1.08
CA LEU A 153 20.65 -6.46 1.04
C LEU A 153 21.33 -6.44 2.42
N LEU A 154 20.76 -7.11 3.42
CA LEU A 154 21.16 -7.02 4.83
C LEU A 154 22.60 -7.45 5.05
N MET A 155 23.07 -8.42 4.25
CA MET A 155 24.43 -8.97 4.27
C MET A 155 25.53 -7.94 4.01
N ALA A 156 25.18 -6.75 3.51
CA ALA A 156 26.12 -5.64 3.35
C ALA A 156 26.50 -4.99 4.69
N LEU A 157 25.78 -5.27 5.78
CA LEU A 157 26.09 -4.81 7.13
C LEU A 157 26.77 -5.92 7.93
N HIS A 158 27.52 -5.54 8.97
CA HIS A 158 28.00 -6.51 9.96
C HIS A 158 26.80 -7.10 10.74
N PRO A 159 26.80 -8.40 11.12
CA PRO A 159 25.67 -9.02 11.82
C PRO A 159 25.25 -8.31 13.11
N ASP A 160 26.22 -7.81 13.89
CA ASP A 160 25.91 -7.06 15.12
C ASP A 160 25.22 -5.72 14.83
N GLU A 161 25.70 -4.98 13.82
CA GLU A 161 25.08 -3.72 13.39
C GLU A 161 23.66 -3.97 12.87
N ALA A 162 23.48 -5.02 12.07
CA ALA A 162 22.16 -5.43 11.59
C ALA A 162 21.22 -5.76 12.74
N ALA A 163 21.68 -6.51 13.75
CA ALA A 163 20.89 -6.83 14.94
C ALA A 163 20.49 -5.57 15.73
N GLU A 164 21.40 -4.62 15.94
CA GLU A 164 21.10 -3.36 16.62
C GLU A 164 20.03 -2.54 15.86
N LEU A 165 20.17 -2.39 14.54
CA LEU A 165 19.24 -1.65 13.71
C LEU A 165 17.86 -2.32 13.63
N LEU A 166 17.82 -3.65 13.55
CA LEU A 166 16.59 -4.44 13.61
C LEU A 166 15.89 -4.28 14.97
N ALA A 167 16.65 -4.25 16.07
CA ALA A 167 16.11 -4.05 17.40
C ALA A 167 15.50 -2.64 17.59
N GLU A 168 16.14 -1.60 17.04
CA GLU A 168 15.58 -0.25 17.02
C GLU A 168 14.30 -0.18 16.18
N ARG A 169 14.32 -0.80 15.00
CA ARG A 169 13.13 -0.88 14.14
C ARG A 169 11.97 -1.57 14.86
N ALA A 170 12.20 -2.70 15.53
CA ALA A 170 11.16 -3.43 16.26
C ALA A 170 10.52 -2.55 17.34
N ARG A 171 11.31 -1.84 18.14
CA ARG A 171 10.82 -0.88 19.14
C ARG A 171 9.97 0.22 18.50
N ALA A 172 10.42 0.80 17.40
CA ALA A 172 9.66 1.82 16.69
C ALA A 172 8.31 1.29 16.18
N GLN A 173 8.28 0.07 15.62
CA GLN A 173 7.03 -0.55 15.16
C GLN A 173 6.10 -0.94 16.30
N GLU A 174 6.62 -1.40 17.44
CA GLU A 174 5.83 -1.68 18.66
C GLU A 174 5.07 -0.42 19.12
N VAL A 175 5.74 0.73 19.17
CA VAL A 175 5.11 2.01 19.51
C VAL A 175 4.02 2.37 18.52
N GLN A 176 4.26 2.19 17.21
CA GLN A 176 3.25 2.47 16.19
C GLN A 176 2.05 1.52 16.26
N ALA A 177 2.29 0.22 16.46
CA ALA A 177 1.24 -0.79 16.62
C ALA A 177 0.36 -0.48 17.84
N ALA A 178 0.99 -0.19 18.99
CA ALA A 178 0.27 0.19 20.22
C ALA A 178 -0.54 1.48 20.02
N ALA A 179 -0.01 2.48 19.31
CA ALA A 179 -0.74 3.71 19.00
C ALA A 179 -1.98 3.43 18.13
N LEU A 180 -1.87 2.59 17.10
CA LEU A 180 -3.00 2.21 16.24
C LEU A 180 -4.05 1.40 17.03
N ARG A 181 -3.63 0.45 17.87
CA ARG A 181 -4.52 -0.29 18.77
C ARG A 181 -5.25 0.63 19.73
N GLY A 182 -4.55 1.60 20.32
CA GLY A 182 -5.17 2.62 21.16
C GLY A 182 -6.25 3.43 20.42
N VAL A 183 -6.01 3.80 19.16
CA VAL A 183 -7.02 4.46 18.32
C VAL A 183 -8.23 3.55 18.07
N LEU A 184 -8.02 2.27 17.76
CA LEU A 184 -9.11 1.31 17.55
C LEU A 184 -9.96 1.14 18.81
N THR A 185 -9.34 0.97 19.97
CA THR A 185 -10.06 0.89 21.26
C THR A 185 -10.86 2.15 21.55
N MET A 186 -10.30 3.33 21.27
CA MET A 186 -11.02 4.61 21.47
C MET A 186 -12.24 4.78 20.55
N LEU A 187 -12.25 4.13 19.39
CA LEU A 187 -13.32 4.26 18.39
C LEU A 187 -14.31 3.08 18.43
N ASP A 188 -14.05 2.08 19.27
CA ASP A 188 -14.94 0.95 19.45
C ASP A 188 -16.30 1.42 20.02
N GLY A 189 -17.39 0.94 19.44
CA GLY A 189 -18.74 1.42 19.73
C GLY A 189 -19.10 2.82 19.21
N GLU A 190 -18.12 3.69 18.95
CA GLU A 190 -18.32 5.05 18.42
C GLU A 190 -18.44 5.07 16.89
N LEU A 191 -17.72 4.18 16.19
CA LEU A 191 -17.74 4.06 14.74
C LEU A 191 -17.98 2.61 14.30
N PRO A 192 -18.80 2.39 13.25
CA PRO A 192 -18.83 1.10 12.57
C PRO A 192 -17.43 0.69 12.07
N ARG A 193 -17.05 -0.59 12.27
CA ARG A 193 -15.74 -1.16 11.92
C ARG A 193 -15.29 -0.86 10.48
N ILE A 194 -16.23 -0.76 9.55
CA ILE A 194 -15.94 -0.45 8.13
C ILE A 194 -15.12 0.84 7.94
N PHE A 195 -15.21 1.80 8.87
CA PHE A 195 -14.48 3.07 8.82
C PHE A 195 -13.07 3.02 9.41
N VAL A 196 -12.66 1.87 9.96
CA VAL A 196 -11.35 1.69 10.59
C VAL A 196 -10.60 0.46 10.06
N LEU A 197 -11.09 -0.20 9.00
CA LEU A 197 -10.44 -1.39 8.42
C LEU A 197 -8.99 -1.13 8.02
N GLU A 198 -8.68 0.03 7.46
CA GLU A 198 -7.31 0.35 7.07
C GLU A 198 -6.40 0.52 8.30
N THR A 199 -6.92 1.06 9.40
CA THR A 199 -6.19 1.22 10.67
C THR A 199 -5.98 -0.14 11.35
N GLU A 200 -6.99 -1.00 11.31
CA GLU A 200 -6.93 -2.38 11.81
C GLU A 200 -5.87 -3.19 11.05
N PHE A 201 -5.92 -3.17 9.71
CA PHE A 201 -4.93 -3.82 8.86
C PHE A 201 -3.52 -3.31 9.16
N GLN A 202 -3.34 -2.00 9.28
CA GLN A 202 -2.03 -1.39 9.60
C GLN A 202 -1.48 -1.84 10.97
N ALA A 203 -2.33 -2.06 11.97
CA ALA A 203 -1.91 -2.58 13.27
C ALA A 203 -1.44 -4.03 13.14
N HIS A 204 -2.23 -4.88 12.49
CA HIS A 204 -1.88 -6.29 12.27
C HIS A 204 -0.56 -6.48 11.52
N MET A 205 -0.34 -5.73 10.43
CA MET A 205 0.89 -5.86 9.65
C MET A 205 2.13 -5.45 10.45
N ARG A 206 2.02 -4.44 11.32
CA ARG A 206 3.13 -4.00 12.18
C ARG A 206 3.41 -4.99 13.29
N GLU A 207 2.38 -5.54 13.91
CA GLU A 207 2.53 -6.58 14.93
C GLU A 207 3.20 -7.82 14.33
N ALA A 208 2.80 -8.24 13.13
CA ALA A 208 3.45 -9.34 12.41
C ALA A 208 4.93 -9.04 12.13
N GLU A 209 5.27 -7.83 11.68
CA GLU A 209 6.66 -7.42 11.47
C GLU A 209 7.45 -7.46 12.79
N VAL A 210 6.92 -6.92 13.88
CA VAL A 210 7.56 -6.96 15.20
C VAL A 210 7.80 -8.39 15.64
N THR A 211 6.79 -9.27 15.57
CA THR A 211 6.92 -10.67 15.97
C THR A 211 8.02 -11.35 15.18
N TRP A 212 8.06 -11.16 13.86
CA TRP A 212 9.09 -11.76 13.00
C TRP A 212 10.48 -11.21 13.30
N VAL A 213 10.65 -9.89 13.40
CA VAL A 213 11.96 -9.27 13.68
C VAL A 213 12.48 -9.71 15.06
N ARG A 214 11.61 -9.81 16.08
CA ARG A 214 12.00 -10.29 17.40
C ARG A 214 12.43 -11.76 17.40
N SER A 215 11.79 -12.61 16.59
CA SER A 215 12.24 -13.99 16.39
C SER A 215 13.63 -14.03 15.76
N LEU A 216 13.83 -13.30 14.66
CA LEU A 216 15.11 -13.23 13.98
C LEU A 216 16.24 -12.74 14.89
N LEU A 217 15.98 -11.71 15.71
CA LEU A 217 16.96 -11.20 16.67
C LEU A 217 17.36 -12.26 17.71
N LYS A 218 16.39 -13.05 18.19
CA LYS A 218 16.65 -14.16 19.09
C LYS A 218 17.49 -15.24 18.39
N GLU A 219 17.16 -15.58 17.14
CA GLU A 219 17.91 -16.57 16.37
C GLU A 219 19.35 -16.12 16.10
N LEU A 220 19.57 -14.81 15.84
CA LEU A 220 20.89 -14.22 15.67
C LEU A 220 21.71 -14.25 16.97
N ASP A 221 21.09 -13.91 18.10
CA ASP A 221 21.71 -13.96 19.44
C ASP A 221 22.09 -15.40 19.83
N GLU A 222 21.21 -16.36 19.54
CA GLU A 222 21.44 -17.79 19.79
C GLU A 222 22.37 -18.45 18.75
N GLY A 223 22.74 -17.73 17.67
CA GLY A 223 23.57 -18.26 16.58
C GLY A 223 22.91 -19.37 15.77
N THR A 224 21.57 -19.41 15.74
CA THR A 224 20.78 -20.45 15.07
C THR A 224 20.39 -20.10 13.63
N VAL A 225 20.61 -18.85 13.21
CA VAL A 225 20.49 -18.45 11.81
C VAL A 225 21.61 -19.12 11.00
N SER A 226 21.23 -20.02 10.10
CA SER A 226 22.16 -20.66 9.16
C SER A 226 22.93 -19.60 8.36
N GLY A 227 24.26 -19.69 8.34
CA GLY A 227 25.12 -18.72 7.66
C GLY A 227 25.54 -17.50 8.50
N ALA A 228 25.06 -17.36 9.74
CA ALA A 228 25.40 -16.17 10.55
C ALA A 228 26.87 -16.14 11.01
N ALA A 229 27.50 -17.30 11.23
CA ALA A 229 28.91 -17.38 11.60
C ALA A 229 29.80 -17.00 10.41
N GLU A 230 29.48 -17.54 9.24
CA GLU A 230 30.12 -17.23 7.96
C GLU A 230 29.95 -15.75 7.60
N TRP A 231 28.76 -15.20 7.83
CA TRP A 231 28.48 -13.77 7.68
C TRP A 231 29.42 -12.91 8.51
N ARG A 232 29.58 -13.26 9.79
CA ARG A 232 30.50 -12.57 10.69
C ARG A 232 31.94 -12.70 10.22
N GLU A 233 32.41 -13.91 9.91
CA GLU A 233 33.76 -14.17 9.42
C GLU A 233 34.08 -13.32 8.18
N TRP A 234 33.14 -13.24 7.24
CA TRP A 234 33.32 -12.46 6.02
C TRP A 234 33.57 -10.98 6.32
N HIS A 235 32.81 -10.38 7.22
CA HIS A 235 32.99 -8.97 7.57
C HIS A 235 34.23 -8.71 8.45
N GLU A 236 34.57 -9.63 9.35
CA GLU A 236 35.73 -9.49 10.24
C GLU A 236 37.06 -9.70 9.49
N THR A 237 37.07 -10.57 8.48
CA THR A 237 38.30 -11.00 7.78
C THR A 237 38.43 -10.47 6.36
N GLY A 238 37.31 -10.06 5.74
CA GLY A 238 37.22 -9.69 4.32
C GLY A 238 37.33 -10.88 3.36
N ARG A 239 37.35 -12.12 3.85
CA ARG A 239 37.47 -13.33 3.03
C ARG A 239 36.12 -14.01 2.88
N VAL A 240 35.83 -14.55 1.69
CA VAL A 240 34.63 -15.36 1.48
C VAL A 240 34.79 -16.68 2.25
N PRO A 241 33.85 -17.02 3.14
CA PRO A 241 33.85 -18.29 3.87
C PRO A 241 33.86 -19.49 2.92
N GLU A 242 34.63 -20.53 3.26
CA GLU A 242 34.81 -21.71 2.39
C GLU A 242 33.48 -22.39 2.03
N GLN A 243 32.53 -22.38 2.97
CA GLN A 243 31.18 -22.94 2.81
C GLN A 243 30.39 -22.21 1.72
N TRP A 244 30.68 -20.93 1.48
CA TRP A 244 29.99 -20.11 0.49
C TRP A 244 30.71 -20.05 -0.86
N ALA A 245 32.02 -20.28 -0.88
CA ALA A 245 32.77 -20.38 -2.14
C ALA A 245 32.20 -21.47 -3.07
N VAL A 246 31.75 -22.60 -2.49
CA VAL A 246 31.08 -23.67 -3.23
C VAL A 246 29.74 -23.20 -3.83
N LEU A 247 28.96 -22.43 -3.07
CA LEU A 247 27.69 -21.87 -3.52
C LEU A 247 27.90 -20.82 -4.63
N GLU A 248 28.96 -20.02 -4.54
CA GLU A 248 29.31 -19.03 -5.55
C GLU A 248 29.68 -19.68 -6.89
N ASP A 249 30.46 -20.77 -6.86
CA ASP A 249 30.79 -21.55 -8.04
C ASP A 249 29.52 -22.18 -8.68
N GLU A 250 28.62 -22.73 -7.87
CA GLU A 250 27.34 -23.30 -8.35
C GLU A 250 26.42 -22.23 -8.97
N LEU A 251 26.35 -21.04 -8.38
CA LEU A 251 25.59 -19.89 -8.89
C LEU A 251 26.19 -19.32 -10.17
N ARG A 252 27.52 -19.26 -10.27
CA ARG A 252 28.21 -18.83 -11.48
C ARG A 252 27.88 -19.74 -12.66
N ASP A 253 27.75 -21.04 -12.40
CA ASP A 253 27.44 -22.04 -13.40
C ASP A 253 25.93 -22.09 -13.75
N SER A 254 25.05 -21.57 -12.90
CA SER A 254 23.59 -21.56 -13.16
C SER A 254 23.13 -20.40 -14.04
N GLY A 255 23.93 -19.35 -14.26
CA GLY A 255 23.57 -18.20 -15.11
C GLY A 255 22.58 -17.22 -14.47
N THR A 256 21.55 -17.70 -13.77
CA THR A 256 20.70 -16.90 -12.86
C THR A 256 20.31 -17.69 -11.59
N ALA A 257 19.83 -16.97 -10.57
CA ALA A 257 19.24 -17.59 -9.38
C ALA A 257 17.95 -18.38 -9.68
N SER A 258 17.23 -18.04 -10.75
CA SER A 258 16.04 -18.79 -11.18
C SER A 258 16.43 -20.17 -11.71
N ASP A 259 17.50 -20.23 -12.49
CA ASP A 259 18.01 -21.48 -13.06
C ASP A 259 18.56 -22.40 -11.95
N LEU A 260 19.17 -21.83 -10.91
CA LEU A 260 19.56 -22.60 -9.72
C LEU A 260 18.34 -23.20 -9.00
N LEU A 261 17.28 -22.40 -8.80
CA LEU A 261 16.05 -22.87 -8.15
C LEU A 261 15.36 -23.98 -8.96
N GLU A 262 15.38 -23.92 -10.28
CA GLU A 262 14.85 -24.98 -11.13
C GLU A 262 15.70 -26.26 -11.07
N ARG A 263 17.03 -26.13 -11.03
CA ARG A 263 17.96 -27.26 -10.84
C ARG A 263 17.79 -27.93 -9.48
N LEU A 264 17.66 -27.16 -8.40
CA LEU A 264 17.44 -27.70 -7.07
C LEU A 264 16.11 -28.46 -6.97
N LYS A 265 15.04 -27.96 -7.63
CA LYS A 265 13.77 -28.68 -7.72
C LYS A 265 13.89 -29.99 -8.49
N GLY A 266 14.64 -30.01 -9.58
CA GLY A 266 14.87 -31.21 -10.41
C GLY A 266 15.73 -32.30 -9.75
N ASN A 267 16.40 -32.02 -8.63
CA ASN A 267 17.25 -32.96 -7.89
C ASN A 267 16.55 -33.64 -6.70
N THR A 268 15.22 -33.51 -6.60
CA THR A 268 14.41 -34.02 -5.47
C THR A 268 13.61 -35.28 -5.79
N ASP A 269 13.91 -35.97 -6.91
CA ASP A 269 13.40 -37.30 -7.27
C ASP A 269 14.45 -38.40 -6.97
#